data_AF-A0A9E2ID96-F1
#
_entry.id   AF-A0A9E2ID96-F1
#
_cell.length_a   1.000
_cell.length_b   1.000
_cell.length_c   1.000
_cell.angle_alpha   90.00
_cell.angle_beta   90.00
_cell.angle_gamma   90.00
#
_symmetry.space_group_name_H-M   'P 1'
#
loop_
_entity.id
_entity.type
_entity.pdbx_description
1 polymer ?
#
loop_
_entity_poly.entity_id
_entity_poly.type
_entity_poly.pdbx_seq_one_letter_code
_entity_poly.pdbx_strand_id
1 'polypeptide(L)'
;MKWEKVLFLIQLIWELGPQYKEKLFNQQVAVLSALMVAFYPDIILWTYPVRVETLFIFLIALLFWILLRNNTYEKRFNAVFVGILLGLIVLTRLTFIFFVPFLIIWLYLIWRVQKKNLFTWLLIVTFSFLLTILPWAIRNFIVFNVFTVMTDEIGAIIISFTTSIPHPYYMIESSN
;
A
#
# COMPACT_ATOMS: atom_id res chain seq x y z
N MET A 1 16.62 -3.85 -14.69
CA MET A 1 15.60 -4.14 -13.65
C MET A 1 14.20 -4.34 -14.28
N LYS A 2 14.06 -5.20 -15.31
CA LYS A 2 12.83 -5.33 -16.14
C LYS A 2 12.08 -6.67 -15.98
N TRP A 3 12.77 -7.75 -15.62
CA TRP A 3 12.20 -9.10 -15.62
C TRP A 3 11.72 -9.58 -14.24
N GLU A 4 12.29 -9.06 -13.16
CA GLU A 4 11.96 -9.47 -11.79
C GLU A 4 10.51 -9.18 -11.42
N LYS A 5 9.95 -8.05 -11.87
CA LYS A 5 8.55 -7.68 -11.64
C LYS A 5 7.58 -8.58 -12.42
N VAL A 6 7.97 -8.98 -13.63
CA VAL A 6 7.19 -9.88 -14.48
C VAL A 6 7.19 -11.28 -13.90
N LEU A 7 8.35 -11.75 -13.43
CA LEU A 7 8.49 -13.04 -12.74
C LEU A 7 7.67 -13.05 -11.44
N PHE A 8 7.67 -11.95 -10.67
CA PHE A 8 6.85 -11.83 -9.47
C PHE A 8 5.35 -11.89 -9.77
N LEU A 9 4.87 -11.23 -10.82
CA LEU A 9 3.47 -11.30 -11.25
C LEU A 9 3.10 -12.71 -11.71
N ILE A 10 3.92 -13.34 -12.55
CA ILE A 10 3.70 -14.73 -13.03
C ILE A 10 3.65 -15.70 -11.84
N GLN A 11 4.56 -15.55 -10.88
CA GLN A 11 4.61 -16.39 -9.69
C GLN A 11 3.40 -16.17 -8.77
N LEU A 12 2.93 -14.93 -8.64
CA LEU A 12 1.71 -14.56 -7.92
C LEU A 12 0.47 -15.21 -8.54
N ILE A 13 0.38 -15.26 -9.88
CA ILE A 13 -0.72 -15.93 -10.59
C ILE A 13 -0.65 -17.45 -10.42
N TRP A 14 0.55 -18.02 -10.51
CA TRP A 14 0.78 -19.45 -10.38
C TRP A 14 0.42 -19.99 -8.98
N GLU A 15 0.71 -19.23 -7.93
CA GLU A 15 0.40 -19.65 -6.55
C GLU A 15 -1.05 -19.39 -6.13
N LEU A 16 -1.70 -18.37 -6.70
CA LEU A 16 -3.11 -18.05 -6.42
C LEU A 16 -4.09 -18.89 -7.25
N GLY A 17 -3.68 -19.35 -8.44
CA GLY A 17 -4.51 -20.15 -9.35
C GLY A 17 -5.08 -21.45 -8.74
N PRO A 18 -4.32 -22.23 -7.96
CA PRO A 18 -4.82 -23.43 -7.29
C PRO A 18 -5.72 -23.13 -6.09
N GLN A 19 -5.49 -22.01 -5.37
CA GLN A 19 -6.17 -21.70 -4.10
C GLN A 19 -7.60 -21.18 -4.29
N TYR A 20 -7.90 -20.57 -5.44
CA TYR A 20 -9.21 -19.98 -5.74
C TYR A 20 -10.05 -20.78 -6.76
N LYS A 21 -9.62 -22.02 -7.06
CA LYS A 21 -10.24 -22.90 -8.06
C LYS A 21 -11.70 -23.24 -7.77
N GLU A 22 -12.13 -23.16 -6.51
CA GLU A 22 -13.45 -23.62 -6.12
C GLU A 22 -14.53 -22.55 -5.98
N LYS A 23 -14.22 -21.24 -6.00
CA LYS A 23 -15.29 -20.26 -5.75
C LYS A 23 -15.43 -19.02 -6.62
N LEU A 24 -14.47 -18.60 -7.46
CA LEU A 24 -14.78 -17.42 -8.29
C LEU A 24 -14.20 -17.33 -9.70
N PHE A 25 -13.07 -17.94 -10.07
CA PHE A 25 -12.55 -17.75 -11.44
C PHE A 25 -11.78 -18.93 -12.02
N ASN A 26 -12.12 -19.25 -13.27
CA ASN A 26 -11.50 -20.29 -14.08
C ASN A 26 -10.03 -19.93 -14.40
N GLN A 27 -9.13 -20.91 -14.41
CA GLN A 27 -7.67 -20.71 -14.58
C GLN A 27 -7.30 -19.92 -15.85
N GLN A 28 -8.12 -20.05 -16.89
CA GLN A 28 -8.00 -19.29 -18.14
C GLN A 28 -8.20 -17.78 -17.94
N VAL A 29 -9.11 -17.37 -17.04
CA VAL A 29 -9.39 -15.96 -16.75
C VAL A 29 -8.24 -15.33 -15.95
N ALA A 30 -7.61 -16.08 -15.05
CA ALA A 30 -6.43 -15.61 -14.32
C ALA A 30 -5.25 -15.36 -15.28
N VAL A 31 -5.01 -16.28 -16.21
CA VAL A 31 -3.95 -16.16 -17.23
C VAL A 31 -4.26 -15.04 -18.23
N LEU A 32 -5.51 -14.89 -18.64
CA LEU A 32 -5.90 -13.82 -19.57
C LEU A 32 -5.78 -12.44 -18.92
N SER A 33 -6.27 -12.28 -17.68
CA SER A 33 -6.13 -11.05 -16.90
C SER A 33 -4.65 -10.66 -16.72
N ALA A 34 -3.80 -11.65 -16.45
CA ALA A 34 -2.37 -11.47 -16.32
C ALA A 34 -1.70 -10.99 -17.61
N LEU A 35 -2.04 -11.62 -18.74
CA LEU A 35 -1.53 -11.22 -20.05
C LEU A 35 -1.99 -9.81 -20.39
N MET A 36 -3.25 -9.48 -20.12
CA MET A 36 -3.80 -8.13 -20.37
C MET A 36 -3.06 -7.06 -19.54
N VAL A 37 -2.75 -7.34 -18.27
CA VAL A 37 -1.95 -6.43 -17.43
C VAL A 37 -0.49 -6.34 -17.91
N ALA A 38 0.12 -7.47 -18.30
CA ALA A 38 1.51 -7.53 -18.76
C ALA A 38 1.74 -6.76 -20.06
N PHE A 39 0.76 -6.75 -20.96
CA PHE A 39 0.80 -6.02 -22.24
C PHE A 39 0.13 -4.65 -22.19
N TYR A 40 -0.30 -4.19 -21.00
CA TYR A 40 -0.97 -2.89 -20.90
C TYR A 40 0.03 -1.75 -21.19
N PRO A 41 -0.14 -1.00 -22.29
CA PRO A 41 0.88 -0.06 -22.78
C PRO A 41 1.22 1.04 -21.77
N ASP A 42 0.24 1.51 -20.99
CA ASP A 42 0.49 2.49 -19.94
C ASP A 42 1.40 1.95 -18.84
N ILE A 43 1.27 0.70 -18.41
CA ILE A 43 2.17 0.16 -17.38
C ILE A 43 3.61 0.12 -17.92
N ILE A 44 3.79 -0.21 -19.20
CA ILE A 44 5.10 -0.31 -19.85
C ILE A 44 5.72 1.07 -20.09
N LEU A 45 4.95 2.03 -20.63
CA LEU A 45 5.42 3.39 -20.94
C LEU A 45 5.77 4.17 -19.67
N TRP A 46 5.04 3.94 -18.58
CA TRP A 46 5.27 4.64 -17.31
C TRP A 46 6.41 4.05 -16.49
N THR A 47 7.09 3.01 -16.98
CA THR A 47 8.27 2.39 -16.33
C THR A 47 9.60 3.10 -16.64
N TYR A 48 9.61 4.08 -17.56
CA TYR A 48 10.85 4.74 -18.02
C TYR A 48 11.54 5.62 -16.94
N PRO A 49 10.83 6.41 -16.12
CA PRO A 49 11.39 6.99 -14.90
C PRO A 49 11.17 6.09 -13.68
N VAL A 50 12.14 6.00 -12.77
CA VAL A 50 11.94 5.41 -11.43
C VAL A 50 10.97 6.31 -10.67
N ARG A 51 9.69 5.96 -10.74
CA ARG A 51 8.60 6.75 -10.18
C ARG A 51 7.99 6.01 -8.99
N VAL A 52 7.51 6.77 -8.01
CA VAL A 52 6.94 6.25 -6.75
C VAL A 52 5.75 5.34 -7.02
N GLU A 53 5.05 5.53 -8.14
CA GLU A 53 3.93 4.72 -8.61
C GLU A 53 4.32 3.25 -8.81
N THR A 54 5.48 2.97 -9.42
CA THR A 54 5.86 1.58 -9.69
C THR A 54 6.21 0.84 -8.40
N LEU A 55 6.81 1.54 -7.42
CA LEU A 55 7.08 0.99 -6.10
C LEU A 55 5.77 0.76 -5.32
N PHE A 56 4.85 1.72 -5.38
CA PHE A 56 3.53 1.65 -4.75
C PHE A 56 2.71 0.45 -5.23
N ILE A 57 2.61 0.26 -6.55
CA ILE A 57 1.90 -0.88 -7.15
C ILE A 57 2.53 -2.21 -6.72
N PHE A 58 3.87 -2.29 -6.71
CA PHE A 58 4.59 -3.49 -6.27
C PHE A 58 4.30 -3.82 -4.81
N LEU A 59 4.36 -2.84 -3.91
CA LEU A 59 4.09 -3.03 -2.48
C LEU A 59 2.64 -3.47 -2.22
N ILE A 60 1.68 -2.91 -2.95
CA ILE A 60 0.27 -3.32 -2.87
C ILE A 60 0.08 -4.77 -3.36
N ALA A 61 0.67 -5.13 -4.50
CA ALA A 61 0.60 -6.49 -5.00
C ALA A 61 1.17 -7.51 -3.99
N LEU A 62 2.30 -7.18 -3.38
CA LEU A 62 2.94 -7.98 -2.33
C LEU A 62 2.07 -8.08 -1.07
N LEU A 63 1.42 -6.99 -0.67
CA LEU A 63 0.48 -6.97 0.47
C LEU A 63 -0.68 -7.95 0.22
N PHE A 64 -1.35 -7.85 -0.92
CA PHE A 64 -2.47 -8.73 -1.25
C PHE A 64 -2.04 -10.18 -1.39
N TRP A 65 -0.86 -10.46 -1.95
CA TRP A 65 -0.33 -11.82 -2.03
C TRP A 65 -0.20 -12.48 -0.65
N ILE A 66 0.29 -11.76 0.35
CA ILE A 66 0.37 -12.27 1.73
C ILE A 66 -1.04 -12.44 2.32
N LEU A 67 -1.93 -11.47 2.13
CA LEU A 67 -3.29 -11.52 2.70
C LEU A 67 -4.17 -12.63 2.11
N LEU A 68 -3.97 -12.97 0.83
CA LEU A 68 -4.73 -14.03 0.14
C LEU A 68 -4.23 -15.43 0.48
N ARG A 69 -3.06 -15.57 1.09
CA ARG A 69 -2.52 -16.88 1.48
C ARG A 69 -3.34 -17.47 2.64
N ASN A 70 -3.68 -18.75 2.54
CA ASN A 70 -4.34 -19.46 3.63
C ASN A 70 -3.52 -19.40 4.93
N ASN A 71 -4.22 -19.23 6.05
CA ASN A 71 -3.68 -19.16 7.41
C ASN A 71 -2.76 -17.95 7.72
N THR A 72 -2.81 -16.88 6.93
CA THR A 72 -2.03 -15.66 7.21
C THR A 72 -2.34 -15.05 8.57
N TYR A 73 -3.59 -15.17 9.05
CA TYR A 73 -4.00 -14.70 10.37
C TYR A 73 -3.45 -15.54 11.54
N GLU A 74 -3.00 -16.77 11.30
CA GLU A 74 -2.49 -17.66 12.35
C GLU A 74 -1.03 -17.34 12.70
N LYS A 75 -0.27 -16.81 11.74
CA LYS A 75 1.15 -16.51 11.90
C LYS A 75 1.37 -15.06 12.30
N ARG A 76 1.82 -14.84 13.54
CA ARG A 76 2.20 -13.50 14.06
C ARG A 76 3.27 -12.82 13.21
N PHE A 77 4.19 -13.59 12.63
CA PHE A 77 5.22 -13.06 11.74
C PHE A 77 4.64 -12.40 10.48
N ASN A 78 3.57 -12.96 9.92
CA ASN A 78 2.89 -12.36 8.77
C ASN A 78 2.23 -11.03 9.15
N ALA A 79 1.70 -10.90 10.37
CA ALA A 79 1.14 -9.64 10.86
C ALA A 79 2.18 -8.51 10.89
N VAL A 80 3.40 -8.81 11.35
CA VAL A 80 4.51 -7.85 11.34
C VAL A 80 4.84 -7.41 9.92
N PHE A 81 4.97 -8.37 9.00
CA PHE A 81 5.31 -8.09 7.61
C PHE A 81 4.23 -7.26 6.91
N VAL A 82 2.95 -7.58 7.14
CA VAL A 82 1.80 -6.81 6.63
C VAL A 82 1.82 -5.38 7.17
N GLY A 83 2.07 -5.19 8.47
CA GLY A 83 2.16 -3.85 9.06
C GLY A 83 3.29 -3.01 8.48
N ILE A 84 4.47 -3.60 8.29
CA ILE A 84 5.61 -2.93 7.63
C ILE A 84 5.26 -2.55 6.19
N LEU A 85 4.67 -3.48 5.42
CA LEU A 85 4.25 -3.19 4.04
C LEU A 85 3.22 -2.07 3.98
N LEU A 86 2.22 -2.07 4.85
CA LEU A 86 1.24 -0.98 4.95
C LEU A 86 1.92 0.36 5.25
N GLY A 87 2.92 0.37 6.14
CA GLY A 87 3.67 1.58 6.47
C GLY A 87 4.42 2.13 5.27
N LEU A 88 5.11 1.25 4.53
CA LEU A 88 5.80 1.61 3.29
C LEU A 88 4.85 2.09 2.18
N ILE A 89 3.67 1.47 2.05
CA ILE A 89 2.65 1.89 1.09
C ILE A 89 2.14 3.29 1.43
N VAL A 90 1.86 3.58 2.71
CA VAL A 90 1.40 4.91 3.13
C VAL A 90 2.50 5.96 2.98
N LEU A 91 3.76 5.62 3.25
CA LEU A 91 4.90 6.52 3.02
C LEU A 91 5.12 6.84 1.54
N THR A 92 4.79 5.92 0.63
CA THR A 92 4.90 6.17 -0.83
C THR A 92 3.69 6.93 -1.37
N ARG A 93 2.47 6.60 -0.92
CA ARG A 93 1.25 7.35 -1.21
C ARG A 93 0.30 7.34 -0.02
N LEU A 94 0.12 8.52 0.56
CA LEU A 94 -0.75 8.71 1.72
C LEU A 94 -2.22 8.36 1.43
N THR A 95 -2.65 8.48 0.17
CA THR A 95 -4.03 8.17 -0.25
C THR A 95 -4.46 6.76 0.11
N PHE A 96 -3.52 5.82 0.27
CA PHE A 96 -3.83 4.45 0.66
C PHE A 96 -4.33 4.32 2.11
N ILE A 97 -4.13 5.35 2.96
CA ILE A 97 -4.63 5.33 4.33
C ILE A 97 -6.16 5.22 4.39
N PHE A 98 -6.86 5.82 3.42
CA PHE A 98 -8.32 5.71 3.28
C PHE A 98 -8.78 4.30 2.92
N PHE A 99 -7.89 3.46 2.39
CA PHE A 99 -8.19 2.07 2.02
C PHE A 99 -8.06 1.09 3.20
N VAL A 100 -7.31 1.46 4.25
CA VAL A 100 -7.10 0.64 5.45
C VAL A 100 -8.41 0.17 6.12
N PRO A 101 -9.42 1.02 6.39
CA PRO A 101 -10.68 0.55 7.01
C PRO A 101 -11.42 -0.47 6.15
N PHE A 102 -11.44 -0.28 4.82
CA PHE A 102 -12.04 -1.25 3.90
C PHE A 102 -11.31 -2.60 3.93
N LEU A 103 -9.98 -2.57 4.02
CA LEU A 103 -9.16 -3.77 4.11
C LEU A 103 -9.47 -4.55 5.41
N ILE A 104 -9.65 -3.87 6.54
CA ILE A 104 -10.03 -4.51 7.82
C ILE A 104 -11.40 -5.18 7.72
N ILE A 105 -12.40 -4.50 7.14
CA ILE A 105 -13.75 -5.04 6.94
C ILE A 105 -13.69 -6.28 6.03
N TRP A 106 -12.93 -6.18 4.93
CA TRP A 106 -12.75 -7.28 3.98
C TRP A 106 -12.12 -8.52 4.64
N LEU A 107 -11.06 -8.34 5.44
CA LEU A 107 -10.44 -9.44 6.19
C LEU A 107 -11.38 -10.07 7.21
N TYR A 108 -12.21 -9.26 7.89
CA TYR A 108 -13.22 -9.75 8.81
C TYR A 108 -14.26 -10.64 8.11
N LEU A 109 -14.68 -10.27 6.91
CA LEU A 109 -15.66 -11.03 6.12
C LEU A 109 -15.09 -12.34 5.56
N ILE A 110 -13.82 -12.33 5.11
CA ILE A 110 -13.21 -13.49 4.46
C ILE A 110 -12.72 -14.53 5.46
N TRP A 111 -11.95 -14.12 6.47
CA TRP A 111 -11.16 -15.09 7.24
C TRP A 111 -11.98 -15.89 8.25
N ARG A 112 -13.26 -15.57 8.48
CA ARG A 112 -14.18 -16.28 9.42
C ARG A 112 -13.50 -16.72 10.74
N VAL A 113 -12.59 -15.88 11.26
CA VAL A 113 -11.73 -16.21 12.41
C VAL A 113 -12.45 -15.89 13.71
N GLN A 114 -12.05 -16.57 14.79
CA GLN A 114 -12.39 -16.13 16.14
C GLN A 114 -11.91 -14.69 16.40
N LYS A 115 -12.80 -13.87 16.97
CA LYS A 115 -12.57 -12.43 17.21
C LYS A 115 -11.25 -12.13 17.95
N LYS A 116 -10.87 -12.98 18.91
CA LYS A 116 -9.65 -12.82 19.73
C LYS A 116 -8.35 -12.93 18.90
N ASN A 117 -8.30 -13.87 17.97
CA ASN A 117 -7.11 -14.07 17.13
C ASN A 117 -6.97 -12.93 16.12
N LEU A 118 -8.09 -12.50 15.53
CA LEU A 118 -8.11 -11.35 14.64
C LEU A 118 -7.68 -10.05 15.35
N PHE A 119 -8.18 -9.82 16.57
CA PHE A 119 -7.80 -8.63 17.35
C PHE A 119 -6.31 -8.60 17.67
N THR A 120 -5.74 -9.73 18.10
CA THR A 120 -4.31 -9.84 18.37
C THR A 120 -3.49 -9.59 17.10
N TRP A 121 -3.94 -10.12 15.96
CA TRP A 121 -3.29 -9.93 14.67
C TRP A 121 -3.32 -8.46 14.23
N LEU A 122 -4.48 -7.80 14.34
CA LEU A 122 -4.65 -6.38 14.03
C LEU A 122 -3.78 -5.47 14.93
N LEU A 123 -3.63 -5.80 16.21
CA LEU A 123 -2.74 -5.08 17.12
C LEU A 123 -1.28 -5.16 16.65
N ILE A 124 -0.81 -6.34 16.24
CA ILE A 124 0.56 -6.52 15.75
C ILE A 124 0.78 -5.75 14.44
N VAL A 125 -0.19 -5.80 13.51
CA VAL A 125 -0.15 -5.00 12.27
C VAL A 125 -0.07 -3.51 12.60
N THR A 126 -0.95 -3.02 13.47
CA THR A 126 -1.01 -1.60 13.86
C THR A 126 0.30 -1.14 14.51
N PHE A 127 0.87 -1.95 15.42
CA PHE A 127 2.12 -1.61 16.07
C PHE A 127 3.29 -1.56 15.07
N SER A 128 3.38 -2.54 14.18
CA SER A 128 4.43 -2.60 13.15
C SER A 128 4.30 -1.47 12.12
N PHE A 129 3.06 -1.12 11.76
CA PHE A 129 2.73 0.02 10.91
C PHE A 129 3.19 1.34 11.52
N LEU A 130 2.82 1.60 12.79
CA LEU A 130 3.23 2.80 13.50
C LEU A 130 4.75 2.90 13.57
N LEU A 131 5.44 1.79 13.90
CA LEU A 131 6.89 1.75 14.00
C LEU A 131 7.61 2.04 12.67
N THR A 132 6.96 1.74 11.55
CA THR A 132 7.47 2.04 10.20
C THR A 132 7.30 3.52 9.84
N ILE A 133 6.21 4.14 10.25
CA ILE A 133 5.90 5.54 9.94
C ILE A 133 6.59 6.52 10.91
N LEU A 134 6.77 6.12 12.17
CA LEU A 134 7.28 6.95 13.25
C LEU A 134 8.62 7.66 12.91
N PRO A 135 9.62 6.97 12.32
CA PRO A 135 10.91 7.61 12.03
C PRO A 135 10.77 8.78 11.05
N TRP A 136 9.88 8.67 10.07
CA TRP A 136 9.61 9.74 9.12
C TRP A 136 8.84 10.89 9.78
N ALA A 137 7.83 10.59 10.59
CA ALA A 137 7.08 11.60 11.33
C ALA A 137 7.97 12.40 12.30
N ILE A 138 8.90 11.72 12.99
CA ILE A 138 9.89 12.37 13.86
C ILE A 138 10.84 13.25 13.05
N ARG A 139 11.36 12.75 11.92
CA ARG A 139 12.19 13.57 11.02
C ARG A 139 11.44 14.83 10.58
N ASN A 140 10.17 14.70 10.21
CA ASN A 140 9.35 15.83 9.77
C ASN A 140 9.12 16.82 10.92
N PHE A 141 8.89 16.32 12.13
CA PHE A 141 8.77 17.17 13.31
C PHE A 141 10.06 17.96 13.59
N ILE A 142 11.24 17.33 13.50
CA ILE A 142 12.52 18.00 13.74
C ILE A 142 12.83 19.06 12.67
N VAL A 143 12.51 18.79 11.41
CA VAL A 143 12.86 19.69 10.29
C VAL A 143 11.83 20.81 10.11
N PHE A 144 10.54 20.50 10.25
CA PHE A 144 9.45 21.43 9.93
C PHE A 144 8.69 21.93 11.16
N ASN A 145 8.99 21.42 12.37
CA ASN A 145 8.24 21.68 13.61
C ASN A 145 6.73 21.35 13.52
N VAL A 146 6.34 20.52 12.55
CA VAL A 146 4.98 20.03 12.40
C VAL A 146 5.00 18.51 12.38
N PHE A 147 4.17 17.89 13.23
CA PHE A 147 4.01 16.44 13.22
C PHE A 147 3.14 16.04 12.01
N THR A 148 3.79 15.76 10.89
CA THR A 148 3.11 15.29 9.68
C THR A 148 3.76 14.01 9.17
N VAL A 149 2.93 13.08 8.69
CA VAL A 149 3.38 11.93 7.90
C VAL A 149 3.37 12.27 6.40
N MET A 150 2.85 13.46 6.04
CA MET A 150 2.55 13.88 4.67
C MET A 150 3.76 14.50 3.98
N THR A 151 3.90 14.21 2.68
CA THR A 151 4.74 14.98 1.76
C THR A 151 4.00 16.24 1.26
N ASP A 152 4.79 17.19 0.75
CA ASP A 152 4.49 18.62 0.62
C ASP A 152 3.12 19.00 0.02
N GLU A 153 2.52 18.24 -0.89
CA GLU A 153 1.27 18.66 -1.56
C GLU A 153 0.05 18.71 -0.63
N ILE A 154 -0.20 17.66 0.17
CA ILE A 154 -1.33 17.64 1.11
C ILE A 154 -0.94 18.31 2.43
N GLY A 155 0.33 18.19 2.82
CA GLY A 155 0.89 18.85 4.00
C GLY A 155 0.83 20.37 3.90
N ALA A 156 1.26 20.96 2.77
CA ALA A 156 1.20 22.41 2.55
C ALA A 156 -0.24 22.92 2.52
N ILE A 157 -1.17 22.16 1.95
CA ILE A 157 -2.60 22.52 1.95
C ILE A 157 -3.13 22.56 3.39
N ILE A 158 -2.93 21.51 4.18
CA ILE A 158 -3.43 21.46 5.58
C ILE A 158 -2.72 22.51 6.46
N ILE A 159 -1.42 22.74 6.27
CA ILE A 159 -0.67 23.78 6.96
C ILE A 159 -1.17 25.17 6.56
N SER A 160 -1.48 25.42 5.28
CA SER A 160 -2.05 26.70 4.83
C SER A 160 -3.43 26.98 5.40
N PHE A 161 -4.23 25.94 5.66
CA PHE A 161 -5.52 26.09 6.33
C PHE A 161 -5.40 26.24 7.85
N THR A 162 -4.36 25.67 8.48
CA THR A 162 -4.20 25.65 9.95
C THR A 162 -3.37 26.82 10.46
N THR A 163 -2.34 27.21 9.72
CA THR A 163 -1.49 28.36 10.01
C THR A 163 -1.71 29.36 8.90
N SER A 164 -2.16 30.58 9.23
CA SER A 164 -2.38 31.69 8.30
C SER A 164 -1.07 32.24 7.71
N ILE A 165 -0.10 31.37 7.40
CA ILE A 165 1.21 31.69 6.88
C ILE A 165 1.14 31.44 5.36
N PRO A 166 1.21 32.49 4.52
CA PRO A 166 1.19 32.32 3.08
C PRO A 166 2.46 31.60 2.62
N HIS A 167 2.30 30.50 1.89
CA HIS A 167 3.41 29.81 1.24
C HIS A 167 3.89 30.61 0.01
N PRO A 168 5.21 30.73 -0.22
CA PRO A 168 5.78 31.54 -1.31
C PRO A 168 5.41 31.04 -2.72
N TYR A 169 4.90 29.81 -2.86
CA TYR A 169 4.45 29.27 -4.15
C TYR A 169 3.23 30.02 -4.73
N TYR A 170 2.38 30.61 -3.89
CA TYR A 170 1.23 31.39 -4.36
C TYR A 170 1.56 32.85 -4.68
N MET A 171 2.78 33.33 -4.38
CA MET A 171 3.18 34.72 -4.66
C MET A 171 3.75 34.92 -6.07
N ILE A 172 4.02 33.84 -6.82
CA ILE A 172 4.60 33.94 -8.17
C ILE A 172 3.49 34.14 -9.22
N GLU A 173 2.27 33.64 -8.99
CA GLU A 173 1.16 33.73 -9.94
C GLU A 173 0.34 35.02 -9.87
N SER A 174 0.44 35.81 -8.79
CA SER A 174 -0.36 37.04 -8.64
C SER A 174 0.32 38.31 -9.17
N SER A 175 1.32 38.18 -10.04
CA SER A 175 2.14 39.30 -10.54
C SER A 175 2.19 39.42 -12.07
N ASN A 176 1.12 39.02 -12.77
CA ASN A 176 0.89 39.34 -14.18
C ASN A 176 -0.52 39.88 -14.41
#